data_AF-A0A5Q0UPE8-F1
#
_entry.id   AF-A0A5Q0UPE8-F1
#
_cell.length_a   1.000
_cell.length_b   1.000
_cell.length_c   1.000
_cell.angle_alpha   90.00
_cell.angle_beta   90.00
_cell.angle_gamma   90.00
#
_symmetry.space_group_name_H-M   'P 1'
#
loop_
_entity.id
_entity.type
_entity.pdbx_description
1 polymer ?
#
loop_
_entity_poly.entity_id
_entity_poly.type
_entity_poly.pdbx_seq_one_letter_code
_entity_poly.pdbx_strand_id
1 'polypeptide(L)'
;MFRPLSQYIYHSYCYTASTLQPETYRPWISEDRESHLTDLAVLESLADGSKTPFGIAGGRHRVSTVRVQCHYLKRLGYVNQTSIDTYSLTANGVRAIEEHDRFETEYVRLGEELKLDYEHVTALGELLNAETIIEINKQFFKTNAVSYETTDSTLHDIESIRDGRLERLTIEFPRFEPLTHQLAHTVRTFCGHHPFPDANHRTGTHIADILASKQGHDLFSLIQEDAMGITRAVETSKILRGLCSNVRNSVDYLWMKDELFYHWDRYFRDLLYDVTPAKRVHTQTGDCQYDNLTSNERVSLLYRFAIRELDEMRAFFEEDEID
;
A
#
# COMPACT_ATOMS: atom_id res chain seq x y z
N MET A 1 -12.37 33.87 8.78
CA MET A 1 -11.06 34.43 8.38
C MET A 1 -10.02 33.38 8.77
N PHE A 2 -9.83 32.39 7.89
CA PHE A 2 -9.03 31.20 8.16
C PHE A 2 -7.59 31.45 7.70
N ARG A 3 -6.61 31.23 8.59
CA ARG A 3 -5.20 31.17 8.19
C ARG A 3 -4.87 29.72 7.81
N PRO A 4 -4.22 29.48 6.66
CA PRO A 4 -3.89 28.15 6.22
C PRO A 4 -2.72 27.58 7.05
N LEU A 5 -2.84 26.30 7.44
CA LEU A 5 -1.78 25.51 8.08
C LEU A 5 -0.60 25.20 7.12
N SER A 6 -0.67 25.62 5.86
CA SER A 6 0.36 25.39 4.82
C SER A 6 1.64 26.19 5.01
N GLN A 7 1.73 27.10 6.00
CA GLN A 7 2.92 27.92 6.21
C GLN A 7 4.00 27.32 7.13
N TYR A 8 3.77 26.15 7.75
CA TYR A 8 4.74 25.61 8.71
C TYR A 8 5.64 24.48 8.22
N ILE A 9 5.42 23.89 7.04
CA ILE A 9 6.30 22.83 6.53
C ILE A 9 6.44 22.92 5.01
N TYR A 10 7.15 23.94 4.53
CA TYR A 10 7.77 23.93 3.21
C TYR A 10 9.28 24.12 3.42
N HIS A 11 9.95 23.07 3.91
CA HIS A 11 11.39 22.95 3.72
C HIS A 11 11.66 21.86 2.68
N SER A 12 12.13 22.35 1.54
CA SER A 12 12.62 21.68 0.36
C SER A 12 13.47 20.44 0.67
N TYR A 13 13.01 19.27 0.23
CA TYR A 13 13.87 18.13 -0.06
C TYR A 13 13.79 17.84 -1.56
N CYS A 14 14.50 18.64 -2.34
CA CYS A 14 14.89 18.26 -3.70
C CYS A 14 15.99 17.20 -3.59
N TYR A 15 15.61 15.92 -3.66
CA TYR A 15 16.60 14.85 -3.86
C TYR A 15 16.85 14.70 -5.36
N THR A 16 18.09 14.99 -5.76
CA THR A 16 18.60 14.71 -7.10
C THR A 16 18.62 13.21 -7.34
N ALA A 17 18.08 12.78 -8.48
CA ALA A 17 18.15 11.41 -8.98
C ALA A 17 19.63 10.97 -9.10
N SER A 18 20.10 10.24 -8.10
CA SER A 18 21.47 9.72 -7.98
C SER A 18 21.40 8.21 -8.13
N THR A 19 21.94 7.69 -9.25
CA THR A 19 22.41 6.31 -9.48
C THR A 19 21.91 5.24 -8.48
N LEU A 20 20.88 4.49 -8.89
CA LEU A 20 20.34 3.33 -8.17
C LEU A 20 21.44 2.28 -7.94
N GLN A 21 21.87 2.12 -6.68
CA GLN A 21 22.74 1.05 -6.21
C GLN A 21 21.97 -0.29 -6.19
N PRO A 22 22.58 -1.46 -6.45
CA PRO A 22 21.93 -2.78 -6.38
C PRO A 22 21.20 -3.08 -5.05
N GLU A 23 21.61 -2.41 -3.98
CA GLU A 23 21.02 -2.42 -2.64
C GLU A 23 19.56 -1.90 -2.62
N THR A 24 19.12 -1.20 -3.66
CA THR A 24 17.74 -0.67 -3.79
C THR A 24 16.69 -1.73 -4.16
N TYR A 25 17.10 -2.90 -4.65
CA TYR A 25 16.17 -3.95 -5.09
C TYR A 25 15.79 -4.95 -4.00
N ARG A 26 16.53 -4.96 -2.88
CA ARG A 26 16.21 -5.74 -1.67
C ARG A 26 16.02 -4.80 -0.47
N PRO A 27 14.97 -3.95 -0.47
CA PRO A 27 14.76 -2.89 0.53
C PRO A 27 14.62 -3.38 1.98
N TRP A 28 14.47 -4.68 2.22
CA TRP A 28 14.41 -5.28 3.55
C TRP A 28 15.78 -5.69 4.11
N ILE A 29 16.83 -5.73 3.29
CA ILE A 29 18.19 -6.02 3.75
C ILE A 29 18.77 -4.72 4.29
N SER A 30 18.73 -4.56 5.62
CA SER A 30 19.53 -3.53 6.29
C SER A 30 21.03 -3.87 6.20
N GLU A 31 21.90 -2.90 6.46
CA GLU A 31 23.36 -3.10 6.54
C GLU A 31 23.76 -4.25 7.48
N ASP A 32 22.94 -4.54 8.49
CA ASP A 32 23.09 -5.69 9.38
C ASP A 32 22.61 -7.01 8.73
N ARG A 33 23.48 -7.58 7.87
CA ARG A 33 23.26 -8.84 7.14
C ARG A 33 23.12 -10.08 8.05
N GLU A 34 23.61 -10.04 9.29
CA GLU A 34 23.59 -11.21 10.19
C GLU A 34 22.18 -11.52 10.72
N SER A 35 21.26 -10.57 10.62
CA SER A 35 19.89 -10.70 11.14
C SER A 35 18.87 -11.27 10.13
N HIS A 36 19.26 -11.45 8.86
CA HIS A 36 18.34 -11.80 7.77
C HIS A 36 18.58 -13.21 7.22
N LEU A 37 17.51 -13.88 6.81
CA LEU A 37 17.63 -15.08 6.00
C LEU A 37 18.05 -14.70 4.58
N THR A 38 18.89 -15.52 3.96
CA THR A 38 19.14 -15.45 2.52
C THR A 38 17.90 -15.94 1.78
N ASP A 39 17.72 -15.50 0.54
CA ASP A 39 16.61 -15.95 -0.31
C ASP A 39 16.63 -17.48 -0.48
N LEU A 40 17.82 -18.06 -0.65
CA LEU A 40 18.03 -19.51 -0.67
C LEU A 40 17.57 -20.17 0.64
N ALA A 41 17.91 -19.62 1.81
CA ALA A 41 17.48 -20.18 3.09
C ALA A 41 15.96 -20.10 3.29
N VAL A 42 15.30 -19.06 2.75
CA VAL A 42 13.83 -19.00 2.70
C VAL A 42 13.27 -20.12 1.84
N LEU A 43 13.81 -20.35 0.64
CA LEU A 43 13.36 -21.42 -0.24
C LEU A 43 13.61 -22.81 0.38
N GLU A 44 14.80 -23.05 0.92
CA GLU A 44 15.15 -24.30 1.64
C GLU A 44 14.18 -24.56 2.79
N SER A 45 13.77 -23.52 3.52
CA SER A 45 12.78 -23.68 4.59
C SER A 45 11.43 -24.17 4.08
N LEU A 46 11.07 -23.92 2.82
CA LEU A 46 9.81 -24.33 2.20
C LEU A 46 9.89 -25.73 1.55
N ALA A 47 11.06 -26.37 1.55
CA ALA A 47 11.24 -27.71 0.95
C ALA A 47 10.37 -28.79 1.61
N ASP A 48 10.08 -28.64 2.91
CA ASP A 48 9.23 -29.58 3.67
C ASP A 48 7.72 -29.30 3.53
N GLY A 49 7.33 -28.37 2.66
CA GLY A 49 5.94 -28.01 2.40
C GLY A 49 5.61 -26.55 2.72
N SER A 50 4.31 -26.26 2.71
CA SER A 50 3.81 -24.89 2.85
C SER A 50 4.05 -24.32 4.25
N LYS A 51 4.59 -23.09 4.34
CA LYS A 51 4.85 -22.40 5.63
C LYS A 51 4.43 -20.95 5.60
N THR A 52 4.15 -20.40 6.79
CA THR A 52 3.96 -18.96 6.98
C THR A 52 5.30 -18.27 7.22
N PRO A 53 5.43 -16.95 7.00
CA PRO A 53 6.63 -16.20 7.34
C PRO A 53 7.08 -16.36 8.80
N PHE A 54 6.13 -16.53 9.73
CA PHE A 54 6.44 -16.85 11.13
C PHE A 54 7.13 -18.22 11.26
N GLY A 55 6.62 -19.23 10.55
CA GLY A 55 7.22 -20.57 10.52
C GLY A 55 8.60 -20.57 9.88
N ILE A 56 8.79 -19.81 8.80
CA ILE A 56 10.08 -19.64 8.12
C ILE A 56 11.09 -18.93 9.02
N ALA A 57 10.67 -17.86 9.70
CA ALA A 57 11.54 -17.07 10.57
C ALA A 57 12.05 -17.84 11.80
N GLY A 58 11.34 -18.90 12.23
CA GLY A 58 11.77 -19.80 13.30
C GLY A 58 12.02 -19.12 14.66
N GLY A 59 11.43 -17.93 14.88
CA GLY A 59 11.66 -17.10 16.07
C GLY A 59 13.04 -16.43 16.17
N ARG A 60 13.90 -16.58 15.16
CA ARG A 60 15.26 -16.01 15.14
C ARG A 60 15.37 -14.80 14.23
N HIS A 61 14.50 -14.71 13.23
CA HIS A 61 14.51 -13.66 12.22
C HIS A 61 13.25 -12.79 12.31
N ARG A 62 13.33 -11.58 11.74
CA ARG A 62 12.19 -10.66 11.68
C ARG A 62 11.15 -11.17 10.69
N VAL A 63 9.95 -11.48 11.18
CA VAL A 63 8.83 -12.02 10.37
C VAL A 63 8.44 -11.07 9.24
N SER A 64 8.46 -9.76 9.47
CA SER A 64 8.15 -8.75 8.45
C SER A 64 9.12 -8.79 7.27
N THR A 65 10.42 -8.91 7.56
CA THR A 65 11.45 -9.07 6.52
C THR A 65 11.20 -10.33 5.70
N VAL A 66 10.98 -11.47 6.36
CA VAL A 66 10.70 -12.75 5.68
C VAL A 66 9.44 -12.67 4.83
N ARG A 67 8.41 -11.96 5.27
CA ARG A 67 7.17 -11.74 4.50
C ARG A 67 7.43 -10.95 3.23
N VAL A 68 8.20 -9.86 3.32
CA VAL A 68 8.59 -9.08 2.13
C VAL A 68 9.45 -9.92 1.18
N GLN A 69 10.40 -10.70 1.71
CA GLN A 69 11.17 -11.67 0.91
C GLN A 69 10.26 -12.63 0.14
N CYS A 70 9.28 -13.24 0.81
CA CYS A 70 8.32 -14.14 0.18
C CYS A 70 7.51 -13.44 -0.93
N HIS A 71 7.09 -12.19 -0.73
CA HIS A 71 6.39 -11.43 -1.78
C HIS A 71 7.26 -11.20 -3.02
N TYR A 72 8.54 -10.92 -2.83
CA TYR A 72 9.46 -10.76 -3.96
C TYR A 72 9.76 -12.10 -4.65
N LEU A 73 10.02 -13.16 -3.88
CA LEU A 73 10.22 -14.51 -4.41
C LEU A 73 8.99 -15.01 -5.17
N LYS A 74 7.79 -14.65 -4.72
CA LYS A 74 6.54 -14.94 -5.43
C LYS A 74 6.54 -14.28 -6.80
N ARG A 75 6.91 -13.00 -6.85
CA ARG A 75 6.92 -12.21 -8.09
C ARG A 75 7.98 -12.67 -9.08
N LEU A 76 9.09 -13.18 -8.58
CA LEU A 76 10.13 -13.86 -9.35
C LEU A 76 9.72 -15.29 -9.78
N GLY A 77 8.58 -15.80 -9.31
CA GLY A 77 8.05 -17.11 -9.67
C GLY A 77 8.69 -18.29 -8.93
N TYR A 78 9.39 -18.06 -7.82
CA TYR A 78 10.04 -19.12 -7.01
C TYR A 78 9.14 -19.70 -5.92
N VAL A 79 8.13 -18.95 -5.47
CA VAL A 79 7.13 -19.44 -4.50
C VAL A 79 5.72 -19.10 -4.95
N ASN A 80 4.75 -19.96 -4.62
CA ASN A 80 3.33 -19.67 -4.72
C ASN A 80 2.80 -19.21 -3.36
N GLN A 81 1.80 -18.35 -3.37
CA GLN A 81 1.09 -17.92 -2.17
C GLN A 81 -0.24 -18.68 -2.10
N THR A 82 -0.28 -19.77 -1.32
CA THR A 82 -1.43 -20.68 -1.22
C THR A 82 -2.52 -20.16 -0.29
N SER A 83 -2.18 -19.20 0.59
CA SER A 83 -3.14 -18.44 1.38
C SER A 83 -2.59 -17.05 1.65
N ILE A 84 -3.39 -16.17 2.27
CA ILE A 84 -2.99 -14.80 2.58
C ILE A 84 -1.61 -14.64 3.24
N ASP A 85 -1.16 -15.64 4.01
CA ASP A 85 0.14 -15.64 4.64
C ASP A 85 0.83 -17.01 4.61
N THR A 86 0.57 -17.81 3.58
CA THR A 86 1.18 -19.13 3.43
C THR A 86 1.78 -19.25 2.05
N TYR A 87 3.01 -19.76 2.01
CA TYR A 87 3.80 -19.89 0.80
C TYR A 87 4.25 -21.34 0.61
N SER A 88 4.40 -21.75 -0.64
CA SER A 88 4.94 -23.04 -1.05
C SER A 88 5.94 -22.87 -2.20
N LEU A 89 6.85 -23.82 -2.39
CA LEU A 89 7.78 -23.78 -3.53
C LEU A 89 7.05 -24.00 -4.86
N THR A 90 7.53 -23.31 -5.90
CA THR A 90 7.26 -23.68 -7.30
C THR A 90 8.33 -24.63 -7.82
N ALA A 91 8.14 -25.18 -9.03
CA ALA A 91 9.19 -25.92 -9.72
C ALA A 91 10.47 -25.08 -9.95
N ASN A 92 10.33 -23.78 -10.21
CA ASN A 92 11.48 -22.88 -10.32
C ASN A 92 12.19 -22.71 -8.97
N GLY A 93 11.43 -22.61 -7.88
CA GLY A 93 11.98 -22.56 -6.52
C GLY A 93 12.81 -23.79 -6.16
N VAL A 94 12.33 -24.99 -6.52
CA VAL A 94 13.07 -26.23 -6.32
C VAL A 94 14.39 -26.23 -7.10
N ARG A 95 14.37 -25.88 -8.39
CA ARG A 95 15.60 -25.79 -9.20
C ARG A 95 16.60 -24.77 -8.64
N ALA A 96 16.13 -23.63 -8.18
CA ALA A 96 16.99 -22.60 -7.59
C ALA A 96 17.74 -23.12 -6.34
N ILE A 97 17.11 -24.00 -5.55
CA ILE A 97 17.77 -24.66 -4.41
C ILE A 97 18.86 -25.61 -4.92
N GLU A 98 18.54 -26.46 -5.90
CA GLU A 98 19.46 -27.47 -6.45
C GLU A 98 20.69 -26.84 -7.12
N GLU A 99 20.49 -25.71 -7.81
CA GLU A 99 21.53 -24.99 -8.54
C GLU A 99 22.31 -24.00 -7.66
N HIS A 100 21.91 -23.84 -6.39
CA HIS A 100 22.43 -22.81 -5.47
C HIS A 100 22.43 -21.43 -6.12
N ASP A 101 21.29 -21.08 -6.73
CA ASP A 101 21.16 -19.92 -7.60
C ASP A 101 21.44 -18.59 -6.86
N ARG A 102 21.91 -17.61 -7.63
CA ARG A 102 22.28 -16.28 -7.14
C ARG A 102 21.31 -15.25 -7.70
N PHE A 103 20.32 -14.91 -6.89
CA PHE A 103 19.19 -14.03 -7.25
C PHE A 103 19.57 -12.58 -7.60
N GLU A 104 20.84 -12.16 -7.49
CA GLU A 104 21.24 -10.77 -7.73
C GLU A 104 20.81 -10.25 -9.10
N THR A 105 20.92 -11.07 -10.14
CA THR A 105 20.60 -10.66 -11.52
C THR A 105 19.10 -10.54 -11.73
N GLU A 106 18.34 -11.45 -11.13
CA GLU A 106 16.89 -11.51 -11.12
C GLU A 106 16.29 -10.31 -10.39
N TYR A 107 16.87 -9.90 -9.26
CA TYR A 107 16.44 -8.69 -8.55
C TYR A 107 16.75 -7.41 -9.33
N VAL A 108 17.90 -7.34 -10.02
CA VAL A 108 18.21 -6.21 -10.91
C VAL A 108 17.22 -6.16 -12.06
N ARG A 109 16.98 -7.31 -12.72
CA ARG A 109 16.00 -7.43 -13.81
C ARG A 109 14.60 -7.09 -13.35
N LEU A 110 14.17 -7.62 -12.20
CA LEU A 110 12.89 -7.27 -11.59
C LEU A 110 12.82 -5.76 -11.35
N GLY A 111 13.88 -5.15 -10.84
CA GLY A 111 14.00 -3.70 -10.70
C GLY A 111 13.82 -2.92 -12.02
N GLU A 112 14.40 -3.42 -13.11
CA GLU A 112 14.27 -2.82 -14.44
C GLU A 112 12.88 -3.03 -15.06
N GLU A 113 12.29 -4.22 -14.89
CA GLU A 113 10.91 -4.56 -15.27
C GLU A 113 9.89 -3.81 -14.40
N LEU A 114 10.26 -3.48 -13.16
CA LEU A 114 9.51 -2.63 -12.24
C LEU A 114 9.66 -1.14 -12.54
N LYS A 115 10.24 -0.75 -13.68
CA LYS A 115 9.81 0.48 -14.38
C LYS A 115 8.38 0.25 -14.86
N LEU A 116 7.48 0.18 -13.90
CA LEU A 116 6.07 -0.08 -14.08
C LEU A 116 5.50 1.01 -14.99
N ASP A 117 4.59 0.63 -15.88
CA ASP A 117 3.87 1.56 -16.78
C ASP A 117 2.90 2.50 -16.02
N TYR A 118 3.01 2.58 -14.70
CA TYR A 118 2.14 3.33 -13.82
C TYR A 118 2.89 3.96 -12.65
N GLU A 119 2.33 5.08 -12.19
CA GLU A 119 2.80 5.83 -11.04
C GLU A 119 2.75 4.96 -9.77
N HIS A 120 3.84 4.95 -9.00
CA HIS A 120 3.93 4.26 -7.73
C HIS A 120 5.07 4.85 -6.89
N VAL A 121 4.92 4.77 -5.57
CA VAL A 121 6.00 5.09 -4.63
C VAL A 121 6.75 3.80 -4.31
N THR A 122 8.08 3.88 -4.36
CA THR A 122 8.94 2.73 -4.10
C THR A 122 8.93 2.39 -2.61
N ALA A 123 9.23 3.29 -1.67
CA ALA A 123 9.17 2.99 -0.24
C ALA A 123 8.45 4.05 0.59
N LEU A 124 7.53 3.60 1.46
CA LEU A 124 6.97 4.44 2.52
C LEU A 124 8.01 4.74 3.60
N GLY A 125 8.87 3.78 3.95
CA GLY A 125 9.90 3.94 5.00
C GLY A 125 10.93 5.04 4.73
N GLU A 126 11.21 5.33 3.46
CA GLU A 126 12.08 6.46 3.05
C GLU A 126 11.40 7.81 3.26
N LEU A 127 10.05 7.82 3.25
CA LEU A 127 9.25 9.03 3.41
C LEU A 127 8.86 9.25 4.86
N LEU A 128 8.50 8.18 5.57
CA LEU A 128 7.91 8.19 6.90
C LEU A 128 8.41 7.01 7.71
N ASN A 129 8.78 7.27 8.96
CA ASN A 129 9.01 6.24 9.98
C ASN A 129 7.88 6.29 11.04
N ALA A 130 7.88 5.33 11.96
CA ALA A 130 6.86 5.24 13.01
C ALA A 130 6.72 6.53 13.83
N GLU A 131 7.85 7.17 14.17
CA GLU A 131 7.87 8.45 14.90
C GLU A 131 7.18 9.57 14.11
N THR A 132 7.47 9.69 12.82
CA THR A 132 6.86 10.70 11.93
C THR A 132 5.35 10.48 11.80
N ILE A 133 4.90 9.22 11.70
CA ILE A 133 3.48 8.86 11.66
C ILE A 133 2.77 9.28 12.96
N ILE A 134 3.41 9.05 14.12
CA ILE A 134 2.90 9.48 15.43
C ILE A 134 2.78 11.01 15.48
N GLU A 135 3.81 11.74 15.04
CA GLU A 135 3.77 13.21 15.02
C GLU A 135 2.69 13.76 14.08
N ILE A 136 2.47 13.14 12.92
CA ILE A 136 1.34 13.48 12.03
C ILE A 136 0.01 13.32 12.77
N ASN A 137 -0.22 12.18 13.45
CA ASN A 137 -1.46 11.96 14.20
C ASN A 137 -1.65 13.00 15.33
N LYS A 138 -0.58 13.32 16.07
CA LYS A 138 -0.61 14.34 17.13
C LYS A 138 -1.04 15.72 16.61
N GLN A 139 -0.68 16.09 15.38
CA GLN A 139 -1.10 17.37 14.80
C GLN A 139 -2.62 17.45 14.64
N PHE A 140 -3.29 16.35 14.30
CA PHE A 140 -4.75 16.28 14.23
C PHE A 140 -5.42 16.32 15.61
N PHE A 141 -4.73 15.83 16.63
CA PHE A 141 -5.20 15.88 18.01
C PHE A 141 -5.08 17.29 18.63
N LYS A 142 -3.98 18.01 18.32
CA LYS A 142 -3.73 19.37 18.82
C LYS A 142 -4.60 20.44 18.13
N THR A 143 -5.09 20.14 16.94
CA THR A 143 -5.80 21.11 16.12
C THR A 143 -7.30 20.80 16.11
N ASN A 144 -8.10 21.56 16.87
CA ASN A 144 -9.57 21.52 16.82
C ASN A 144 -10.19 21.92 15.45
N ALA A 145 -9.38 22.09 14.40
CA ALA A 145 -9.79 22.75 13.15
C ALA A 145 -10.55 21.84 12.17
N VAL A 146 -10.64 20.54 12.42
CA VAL A 146 -11.44 19.62 11.59
C VAL A 146 -12.19 18.64 12.49
N SER A 147 -13.17 19.13 13.27
CA SER A 147 -13.93 18.28 14.18
C SER A 147 -15.24 17.80 13.54
N TYR A 148 -15.31 16.51 13.24
CA TYR A 148 -16.57 15.76 13.27
C TYR A 148 -16.63 14.80 14.48
N GLU A 149 -15.59 14.77 15.32
CA GLU A 149 -15.42 13.81 16.41
C GLU A 149 -15.03 14.56 17.70
N THR A 150 -15.63 14.15 18.82
CA THR A 150 -15.24 14.53 20.20
C THR A 150 -14.68 13.28 20.86
N THR A 151 -13.52 13.36 21.52
CA THR A 151 -12.87 12.20 22.15
C THR A 151 -12.31 12.52 23.53
N ASP A 152 -12.41 11.56 24.44
CA ASP A 152 -11.86 11.57 25.82
C ASP A 152 -10.40 11.07 25.92
N SER A 153 -9.73 10.83 24.78
CA SER A 153 -8.37 10.29 24.72
C SER A 153 -7.31 11.31 25.16
N THR A 154 -6.15 10.87 25.63
CA THR A 154 -5.05 11.76 26.01
C THR A 154 -3.89 11.73 25.00
N LEU A 155 -3.09 12.79 24.94
CA LEU A 155 -1.83 12.81 24.16
C LEU A 155 -0.87 11.69 24.60
N HIS A 156 -0.93 11.29 25.87
CA HIS A 156 -0.12 10.19 26.40
C HIS A 156 -0.49 8.84 25.77
N ASP A 157 -1.77 8.62 25.46
CA ASP A 157 -2.24 7.38 24.82
C ASP A 157 -1.64 7.24 23.41
N ILE A 158 -1.50 8.36 22.67
CA ILE A 158 -0.87 8.41 21.35
C ILE A 158 0.65 8.19 21.45
N GLU A 159 1.30 8.78 22.44
CA GLU A 159 2.75 8.65 22.66
C GLU A 159 3.18 7.28 23.16
N SER A 160 2.28 6.57 23.83
CA SER A 160 2.51 5.22 24.34
C SER A 160 2.49 4.13 23.25
N ILE A 161 2.10 4.49 22.02
CA ILE A 161 2.05 3.58 20.86
C ILE A 161 3.48 3.20 20.47
N ARG A 162 4.00 2.15 21.14
CA ARG A 162 5.16 1.37 20.72
C ARG A 162 4.67 0.20 19.88
N ASP A 163 3.99 0.52 18.79
CA ASP A 163 3.32 -0.50 18.00
C ASP A 163 4.24 -0.96 16.88
N GLY A 164 4.73 -2.20 16.98
CA GLY A 164 5.42 -2.88 15.89
C GLY A 164 4.59 -2.89 14.59
N ARG A 165 3.28 -2.64 14.67
CA ARG A 165 2.43 -2.37 13.49
C ARG A 165 2.91 -1.18 12.67
N LEU A 166 3.34 -0.08 13.30
CA LEU A 166 3.81 1.11 12.57
C LEU A 166 5.13 0.86 11.85
N GLU A 167 6.00 0.01 12.41
CA GLU A 167 7.22 -0.43 11.71
C GLU A 167 6.88 -1.39 10.57
N ARG A 168 5.92 -2.30 10.77
CA ARG A 168 5.45 -3.18 9.69
C ARG A 168 4.81 -2.40 8.55
N LEU A 169 4.08 -1.31 8.84
CA LEU A 169 3.51 -0.43 7.82
C LEU A 169 4.57 0.12 6.85
N THR A 170 5.75 0.46 7.35
CA THR A 170 6.79 1.04 6.49
C THR A 170 7.59 -0.04 5.76
N ILE A 171 7.86 -1.16 6.43
CA ILE A 171 8.63 -2.29 5.88
C ILE A 171 7.82 -3.08 4.84
N GLU A 172 6.57 -3.42 5.15
CA GLU A 172 5.72 -4.28 4.32
C GLU A 172 4.89 -3.49 3.30
N PHE A 173 5.14 -2.19 3.13
CA PHE A 173 4.39 -1.32 2.23
C PHE A 173 4.22 -1.95 0.84
N PRO A 174 3.03 -1.88 0.20
CA PRO A 174 2.79 -2.48 -1.11
C PRO A 174 3.49 -1.70 -2.25
N ARG A 175 4.82 -1.79 -2.31
CA ARG A 175 5.72 -1.04 -3.21
C ARG A 175 5.43 -1.24 -4.70
N PHE A 176 4.73 -2.31 -5.05
CA PHE A 176 4.47 -2.72 -6.43
C PHE A 176 3.06 -2.46 -6.93
N GLU A 177 2.18 -2.02 -6.03
CA GLU A 177 0.81 -1.72 -6.39
C GLU A 177 0.74 -0.35 -7.11
N PRO A 178 -0.23 -0.14 -8.02
CA PRO A 178 -0.50 1.17 -8.58
C PRO A 178 -0.74 2.24 -7.52
N LEU A 179 -0.46 3.51 -7.84
CA LEU A 179 -0.63 4.61 -6.88
C LEU A 179 -1.99 4.57 -6.18
N THR A 180 -3.11 4.43 -6.90
CA THR A 180 -4.45 4.38 -6.28
C THR A 180 -4.60 3.24 -5.28
N HIS A 181 -4.02 2.07 -5.58
CA HIS A 181 -3.99 0.94 -4.66
C HIS A 181 -3.10 1.24 -3.45
N GLN A 182 -1.94 1.88 -3.63
CA GLN A 182 -1.08 2.31 -2.52
C GLN A 182 -1.77 3.33 -1.61
N LEU A 183 -2.53 4.26 -2.18
CA LEU A 183 -3.35 5.21 -1.42
C LEU A 183 -4.46 4.49 -0.66
N ALA A 184 -5.18 3.58 -1.34
CA ALA A 184 -6.27 2.81 -0.76
C ALA A 184 -5.79 1.91 0.37
N HIS A 185 -4.72 1.17 0.15
CA HIS A 185 -4.04 0.36 1.15
C HIS A 185 -3.67 1.22 2.36
N THR A 186 -3.01 2.36 2.15
CA THR A 186 -2.65 3.28 3.24
C THR A 186 -3.86 3.65 4.09
N VAL A 187 -4.91 4.23 3.50
CA VAL A 187 -6.08 4.67 4.27
C VAL A 187 -6.78 3.50 4.93
N ARG A 188 -6.98 2.40 4.20
CA ARG A 188 -7.59 1.16 4.70
C ARG A 188 -6.85 0.65 5.94
N THR A 189 -5.51 0.66 5.95
CA THR A 189 -4.75 0.15 7.07
C THR A 189 -4.93 1.01 8.32
N PHE A 190 -4.86 2.34 8.20
CA PHE A 190 -5.10 3.22 9.34
C PHE A 190 -6.55 3.13 9.84
N CYS A 191 -7.54 3.22 8.95
CA CYS A 191 -8.93 3.21 9.39
C CYS A 191 -9.42 1.84 9.86
N GLY A 192 -8.88 0.74 9.33
CA GLY A 192 -9.24 -0.63 9.67
C GLY A 192 -8.58 -1.13 10.95
N HIS A 193 -7.26 -0.99 11.07
CA HIS A 193 -6.50 -1.43 12.26
C HIS A 193 -6.60 -0.45 13.42
N HIS A 194 -6.89 0.81 13.13
CA HIS A 194 -7.10 1.85 14.14
C HIS A 194 -5.91 1.95 15.13
N PRO A 195 -4.66 2.11 14.63
CA PRO A 195 -3.48 2.13 15.50
C PRO A 195 -3.52 3.26 16.53
N PHE A 196 -4.27 4.33 16.24
CA PHE A 196 -4.47 5.46 17.15
C PHE A 196 -5.85 5.43 17.83
N PRO A 197 -5.99 6.04 19.02
CA PRO A 197 -7.30 6.21 19.66
C PRO A 197 -8.23 7.14 18.87
N ASP A 198 -7.68 8.12 18.14
CA ASP A 198 -8.43 9.07 17.30
C ASP A 198 -7.66 9.40 15.99
N ALA A 199 -8.35 10.04 15.05
CA ALA A 199 -7.81 10.65 13.84
C ALA A 199 -7.19 9.66 12.84
N ASN A 200 -7.53 8.37 12.90
CA ASN A 200 -6.97 7.35 12.00
C ASN A 200 -7.27 7.62 10.52
N HIS A 201 -8.51 7.99 10.18
CA HIS A 201 -8.86 8.38 8.81
C HIS A 201 -8.06 9.60 8.36
N ARG A 202 -7.96 10.63 9.20
CA ARG A 202 -7.19 11.86 8.92
C ARG A 202 -5.71 11.54 8.70
N THR A 203 -5.11 10.72 9.57
CA THR A 203 -3.72 10.25 9.43
C THR A 203 -3.52 9.46 8.15
N GLY A 204 -4.37 8.47 7.86
CA GLY A 204 -4.27 7.67 6.65
C GLY A 204 -4.39 8.51 5.38
N THR A 205 -5.37 9.42 5.31
CA THR A 205 -5.57 10.31 4.17
C THR A 205 -4.42 11.30 4.00
N HIS A 206 -3.85 11.81 5.09
CA HIS A 206 -2.69 12.69 5.01
C HIS A 206 -1.44 11.96 4.51
N ILE A 207 -1.23 10.71 4.94
CA ILE A 207 -0.13 9.89 4.42
C ILE A 207 -0.37 9.55 2.94
N ALA A 208 -1.62 9.30 2.54
CA ALA A 208 -1.97 9.14 1.13
C ALA A 208 -1.65 10.40 0.30
N ASP A 209 -1.88 11.60 0.85
CA ASP A 209 -1.50 12.86 0.21
C ASP A 209 0.02 13.00 0.05
N ILE A 210 0.79 12.64 1.08
CA ILE A 210 2.26 12.57 0.99
C ILE A 210 2.70 11.63 -0.13
N LEU A 211 2.10 10.43 -0.23
CA LEU A 211 2.40 9.48 -1.30
C LEU A 211 2.06 10.02 -2.69
N ALA A 212 0.87 10.63 -2.85
CA ALA A 212 0.42 11.21 -4.10
C ALA A 212 1.33 12.37 -4.55
N SER A 213 1.75 13.23 -3.61
CA SER A 213 2.66 14.35 -3.89
C SER A 213 4.01 13.91 -4.46
N LYS A 214 4.49 12.71 -4.09
CA LYS A 214 5.73 12.13 -4.65
C LYS A 214 5.61 11.75 -6.12
N GLN A 215 4.39 11.57 -6.60
CA GLN A 215 4.08 11.34 -8.00
C GLN A 215 3.59 12.62 -8.70
N GLY A 216 3.65 13.78 -8.04
CA GLY A 216 3.26 15.07 -8.62
C GLY A 216 1.76 15.38 -8.52
N HIS A 217 0.99 14.61 -7.76
CA HIS A 217 -0.44 14.87 -7.53
C HIS A 217 -0.67 15.77 -6.31
N ASP A 218 -1.57 16.75 -6.45
CA ASP A 218 -2.06 17.57 -5.33
C ASP A 218 -3.37 16.98 -4.78
N LEU A 219 -3.23 15.87 -4.06
CA LEU A 219 -4.38 15.14 -3.52
C LEU A 219 -5.15 15.97 -2.48
N PHE A 220 -4.44 16.75 -1.66
CA PHE A 220 -5.05 17.63 -0.67
C PHE A 220 -6.06 18.59 -1.29
N SER A 221 -5.69 19.32 -2.36
CA SER A 221 -6.61 20.24 -3.03
C SER A 221 -7.80 19.51 -3.63
N LEU A 222 -7.59 18.36 -4.28
CA LEU A 222 -8.69 17.54 -4.82
C LEU A 222 -9.68 17.10 -3.73
N ILE A 223 -9.19 16.68 -2.57
CA ILE A 223 -10.02 16.32 -1.42
C ILE A 223 -10.81 17.52 -0.89
N GLN A 224 -10.20 18.72 -0.84
CA GLN A 224 -10.89 19.94 -0.41
C GLN A 224 -12.01 20.32 -1.38
N GLU A 225 -11.79 20.18 -2.68
CA GLU A 225 -12.81 20.42 -3.71
C GLU A 225 -13.96 19.40 -3.63
N ASP A 226 -13.68 18.16 -3.20
CA ASP A 226 -14.66 17.11 -2.97
C ASP A 226 -15.00 16.90 -1.48
N ALA A 227 -15.19 17.99 -0.72
CA ALA A 227 -15.48 17.94 0.71
C ALA A 227 -16.66 17.02 1.07
N MET A 228 -17.70 16.96 0.22
CA MET A 228 -18.82 16.04 0.42
C MET A 228 -18.45 14.58 0.11
N GLY A 229 -17.65 14.32 -0.93
CA GLY A 229 -17.22 12.98 -1.28
C GLY A 229 -16.32 12.36 -0.24
N ILE A 230 -15.31 13.09 0.28
CA ILE A 230 -14.47 12.59 1.37
C ILE A 230 -15.29 12.30 2.63
N THR A 231 -16.26 13.16 2.96
CA THR A 231 -17.16 12.93 4.11
C THR A 231 -17.95 11.64 3.95
N ARG A 232 -18.56 11.41 2.77
CA ARG A 232 -19.26 10.16 2.47
C ARG A 232 -18.32 8.95 2.50
N ALA A 233 -17.10 9.09 1.99
CA ALA A 233 -16.12 8.02 1.97
C ALA A 233 -15.71 7.62 3.40
N VAL A 234 -15.48 8.60 4.29
CA VAL A 234 -15.18 8.34 5.70
C VAL A 234 -16.36 7.66 6.42
N GLU A 235 -17.58 8.16 6.27
CA GLU A 235 -18.75 7.57 6.93
C GLU A 235 -19.04 6.15 6.43
N THR A 236 -18.91 5.91 5.12
CA THR A 236 -19.04 4.56 4.56
C THR A 236 -17.94 3.64 5.08
N SER A 237 -16.70 4.13 5.17
CA SER A 237 -15.56 3.39 5.74
C SER A 237 -15.79 3.00 7.21
N LYS A 238 -16.42 3.87 8.02
CA LYS A 238 -16.80 3.54 9.41
C LYS A 238 -17.82 2.40 9.48
N ILE A 239 -18.82 2.42 8.58
CA ILE A 239 -19.83 1.35 8.47
C ILE A 239 -19.16 0.04 8.06
N LEU A 240 -18.38 0.05 6.97
CA LEU A 240 -17.67 -1.13 6.46
C LEU A 240 -16.76 -1.74 7.52
N ARG A 241 -16.00 -0.91 8.25
CA ARG A 241 -15.17 -1.39 9.37
C ARG A 241 -15.99 -2.06 10.47
N GLY A 242 -17.19 -1.55 10.77
CA GLY A 242 -18.09 -2.17 11.74
C GLY A 242 -18.61 -3.54 11.30
N LEU A 243 -18.75 -3.76 9.99
CA LEU A 243 -19.19 -5.02 9.40
C LEU A 243 -18.02 -6.02 9.21
N CYS A 244 -16.82 -5.53 8.89
CA CYS A 244 -15.63 -6.34 8.65
C CYS A 244 -14.82 -6.55 9.95
N SER A 245 -15.37 -7.32 10.90
CA SER A 245 -14.79 -7.55 12.25
C SER A 245 -13.37 -8.14 12.28
N ASN A 246 -12.94 -8.80 11.21
CA ASN A 246 -11.68 -9.53 11.16
C ASN A 246 -10.45 -8.63 10.90
N VAL A 247 -10.67 -7.40 10.43
CA VAL A 247 -9.58 -6.46 10.08
C VAL A 247 -8.90 -5.90 11.32
N ARG A 248 -9.64 -5.72 12.42
CA ARG A 248 -9.19 -4.92 13.57
C ARG A 248 -8.05 -5.55 14.38
N ASN A 249 -7.94 -6.87 14.38
CA ASN A 249 -7.17 -7.58 15.42
C ASN A 249 -5.92 -8.31 14.92
N SER A 250 -5.78 -8.54 13.62
CA SER A 250 -4.60 -9.23 13.10
C SER A 250 -3.79 -8.38 12.13
N VAL A 251 -2.57 -8.12 12.57
CA VAL A 251 -1.51 -7.46 11.82
C VAL A 251 -1.06 -8.23 10.59
N ASP A 252 -1.45 -9.50 10.45
CA ASP A 252 -1.17 -10.27 9.25
C ASP A 252 -2.02 -9.82 8.05
N TYR A 253 -3.01 -8.96 8.29
CA TYR A 253 -3.89 -8.42 7.28
C TYR A 253 -3.65 -6.94 6.99
N LEU A 254 -2.46 -6.38 7.25
CA LEU A 254 -2.19 -4.94 7.03
C LEU A 254 -2.59 -4.51 5.60
N TRP A 255 -2.18 -5.27 4.58
CA TRP A 255 -2.35 -4.89 3.17
C TRP A 255 -3.36 -5.76 2.40
N MET A 256 -4.36 -6.31 3.09
CA MET A 256 -5.42 -7.10 2.45
C MET A 256 -6.29 -6.22 1.54
N LYS A 257 -6.68 -6.78 0.38
CA LYS A 257 -7.68 -6.20 -0.53
C LYS A 257 -9.09 -6.67 -0.14
N ASP A 258 -9.64 -6.08 0.93
CA ASP A 258 -11.01 -6.32 1.41
C ASP A 258 -11.99 -5.23 0.94
N GLU A 259 -13.25 -5.28 1.39
CA GLU A 259 -14.26 -4.29 1.03
C GLU A 259 -13.85 -2.86 1.43
N LEU A 260 -13.09 -2.73 2.52
CA LEU A 260 -12.56 -1.44 2.96
C LEU A 260 -11.51 -0.94 1.98
N PHE A 261 -10.64 -1.80 1.46
CA PHE A 261 -9.68 -1.47 0.40
C PHE A 261 -10.39 -1.03 -0.88
N TYR A 262 -11.33 -1.83 -1.39
CA TYR A 262 -12.02 -1.53 -2.65
C TYR A 262 -12.85 -0.24 -2.57
N HIS A 263 -13.40 0.07 -1.39
CA HIS A 263 -14.06 1.35 -1.14
C HIS A 263 -13.10 2.54 -1.31
N TRP A 264 -11.93 2.48 -0.69
CA TRP A 264 -10.93 3.55 -0.80
C TRP A 264 -10.29 3.61 -2.19
N ASP A 265 -10.04 2.47 -2.84
CA ASP A 265 -9.52 2.43 -4.21
C ASP A 265 -10.49 3.10 -5.19
N ARG A 266 -11.79 2.79 -5.09
CA ARG A 266 -12.80 3.48 -5.89
C ARG A 266 -12.78 4.98 -5.65
N TYR A 267 -12.73 5.41 -4.39
CA TYR A 267 -12.67 6.83 -4.05
C TYR A 267 -11.44 7.52 -4.67
N PHE A 268 -10.24 6.93 -4.56
CA PHE A 268 -9.03 7.53 -5.11
C PHE A 268 -8.96 7.49 -6.63
N ARG A 269 -9.47 6.43 -7.27
CA ARG A 269 -9.61 6.39 -8.74
C ARG A 269 -10.55 7.47 -9.23
N ASP A 270 -11.73 7.61 -8.60
CA ASP A 270 -12.69 8.67 -8.90
C ASP A 270 -12.08 10.06 -8.73
N LEU A 271 -11.28 10.25 -7.68
CA LEU A 271 -10.69 11.54 -7.36
C LEU A 271 -9.51 11.92 -8.26
N LEU A 272 -8.58 10.99 -8.53
CA LEU A 272 -7.37 11.25 -9.32
C LEU A 272 -7.61 11.22 -10.83
N TYR A 273 -8.56 10.40 -11.29
CA TYR A 273 -8.79 10.18 -12.72
C TYR A 273 -10.17 10.65 -13.20
N ASP A 274 -10.91 11.35 -12.33
CA ASP A 274 -12.21 11.99 -12.60
C ASP A 274 -13.30 11.04 -13.14
N VAL A 275 -13.27 9.77 -12.73
CA VAL A 275 -14.18 8.74 -13.24
C VAL A 275 -15.60 8.80 -12.66
N THR A 276 -15.95 9.77 -11.80
CA THR A 276 -17.29 9.92 -11.23
C THR A 276 -18.38 10.32 -12.24
N PRO A 277 -19.55 9.63 -12.27
CA PRO A 277 -20.67 9.98 -13.15
C PRO A 277 -21.21 11.41 -13.05
N ALA A 278 -21.06 12.08 -11.89
CA ALA A 278 -21.55 13.43 -11.66
C ALA A 278 -20.57 14.53 -12.11
N LYS A 279 -19.26 14.25 -12.12
CA LYS A 279 -18.20 15.17 -12.61
C LYS A 279 -17.87 14.95 -14.09
N ARG A 280 -18.35 13.84 -14.65
CA ARG A 280 -18.47 13.62 -16.10
C ARG A 280 -19.23 14.72 -16.81
N VAL A 281 -19.90 15.67 -16.16
CA VAL A 281 -20.75 16.66 -16.81
C VAL A 281 -20.16 18.06 -16.69
N HIS A 282 -19.91 18.73 -17.81
CA HIS A 282 -19.39 20.09 -17.87
C HIS A 282 -20.38 21.04 -17.18
N THR A 283 -19.94 21.72 -16.13
CA THR A 283 -20.82 22.50 -15.22
C THR A 283 -21.55 23.66 -15.90
N GLN A 284 -21.07 24.11 -17.05
CA GLN A 284 -21.69 25.20 -17.83
C GLN A 284 -22.54 24.72 -19.01
N THR A 285 -22.28 23.53 -19.56
CA THR A 285 -22.93 23.06 -20.80
C THR A 285 -23.78 21.81 -20.61
N GLY A 286 -23.58 21.06 -19.52
CA GLY A 286 -24.29 19.81 -19.29
C GLY A 286 -23.74 18.63 -20.11
N ASP A 287 -22.63 18.81 -20.84
CA ASP A 287 -22.07 17.80 -21.74
C ASP A 287 -21.11 16.86 -21.04
N CYS A 288 -20.96 15.63 -21.51
CA CYS A 288 -20.05 14.70 -20.86
C CYS A 288 -18.59 15.10 -21.17
N GLN A 289 -17.73 15.33 -20.17
CA GLN A 289 -16.32 15.74 -20.33
C GLN A 289 -15.47 14.75 -21.15
N TYR A 290 -16.00 13.54 -21.38
CA TYR A 290 -15.36 12.52 -22.20
C TYR A 290 -15.94 12.42 -23.62
N ASP A 291 -16.83 13.30 -24.07
CA ASP A 291 -17.52 13.22 -25.38
C ASP A 291 -16.60 13.28 -26.60
N ASN A 292 -15.32 13.61 -26.41
CA ASN A 292 -14.29 13.54 -27.44
C ASN A 292 -13.44 12.26 -27.39
N LEU A 293 -13.59 11.43 -26.35
CA LEU A 293 -13.05 10.07 -26.39
C LEU A 293 -13.98 9.23 -27.25
N THR A 294 -13.42 8.67 -28.32
CA THR A 294 -14.10 7.67 -29.12
C THR A 294 -14.56 6.51 -28.24
N SER A 295 -15.63 5.82 -28.63
CA SER A 295 -16.08 4.62 -27.93
C SER A 295 -14.94 3.62 -27.72
N ASN A 296 -13.97 3.56 -28.65
CA ASN A 296 -12.79 2.73 -28.53
C ASN A 296 -11.80 3.20 -27.46
N GLU A 297 -11.64 4.50 -27.20
CA GLU A 297 -10.73 4.99 -26.15
C GLU A 297 -11.32 4.81 -24.74
N ARG A 298 -12.63 5.01 -24.58
CA ARG A 298 -13.33 4.72 -23.32
C ARG A 298 -13.33 3.22 -23.01
N VAL A 299 -13.62 2.42 -24.03
CA VAL A 299 -13.54 0.95 -23.96
C VAL A 299 -12.08 0.52 -23.76
N SER A 300 -11.07 1.14 -24.37
CA SER A 300 -9.67 0.77 -24.18
C SER A 300 -9.16 1.12 -22.78
N LEU A 301 -9.61 2.21 -22.15
CA LEU A 301 -9.29 2.49 -20.74
C LEU A 301 -9.96 1.48 -19.81
N LEU A 302 -11.26 1.27 -19.95
CA LEU A 302 -11.99 0.28 -19.16
C LEU A 302 -11.51 -1.15 -19.39
N TYR A 303 -11.19 -1.53 -20.63
CA TYR A 303 -10.60 -2.84 -20.96
C TYR A 303 -9.13 -2.92 -20.53
N ARG A 304 -8.31 -1.87 -20.55
CA ARG A 304 -6.94 -1.95 -20.03
C ARG A 304 -6.94 -2.21 -18.51
N PHE A 305 -7.89 -1.63 -17.78
CA PHE A 305 -8.05 -1.90 -16.35
C PHE A 305 -8.75 -3.24 -16.08
N ALA A 306 -9.80 -3.56 -16.83
CA ALA A 306 -10.55 -4.80 -16.65
C ALA A 306 -9.81 -6.03 -17.18
N ILE A 307 -9.05 -5.96 -18.28
CA ILE A 307 -8.16 -7.03 -18.77
C ILE A 307 -7.05 -7.25 -17.76
N ARG A 308 -6.47 -6.19 -17.18
CA ARG A 308 -5.44 -6.35 -16.16
C ARG A 308 -5.99 -7.00 -14.88
N GLU A 309 -7.17 -6.60 -14.43
CA GLU A 309 -7.86 -7.26 -13.31
C GLU A 309 -8.33 -8.68 -13.66
N LEU A 310 -8.79 -8.94 -14.89
CA LEU A 310 -9.19 -10.28 -15.37
C LEU A 310 -8.00 -11.19 -15.61
N ASP A 311 -6.84 -10.70 -16.01
CA ASP A 311 -5.61 -11.46 -16.19
C ASP A 311 -4.98 -11.76 -14.82
N GLU A 312 -5.03 -10.81 -13.87
CA GLU A 312 -4.65 -11.04 -12.48
C GLU A 312 -5.62 -12.03 -11.78
N MET A 313 -6.92 -11.96 -12.07
CA MET A 313 -7.92 -12.92 -11.58
C MET A 313 -7.83 -14.28 -12.30
N ARG A 314 -7.60 -14.32 -13.62
CA ARG A 314 -7.42 -15.57 -14.36
C ARG A 314 -6.14 -16.28 -13.94
N ALA A 315 -5.03 -15.57 -13.77
CA ALA A 315 -3.82 -16.15 -13.21
C ALA A 315 -4.06 -16.72 -11.80
N PHE A 316 -4.97 -16.12 -11.02
CA PHE A 316 -5.39 -16.64 -9.73
C PHE A 316 -6.28 -17.89 -9.81
N PHE A 317 -7.11 -18.03 -10.85
CA PHE A 317 -8.02 -19.18 -11.01
C PHE A 317 -7.48 -20.31 -11.90
N GLU A 318 -6.53 -20.04 -12.81
CA GLU A 318 -5.88 -21.05 -13.66
C GLU A 318 -4.80 -21.84 -12.90
N GLU A 319 -4.34 -21.36 -11.74
CA GLU A 319 -3.51 -22.15 -10.80
C GLU A 319 -4.31 -23.19 -9.98
N ASP A 320 -5.64 -23.09 -9.94
CA ASP A 320 -6.53 -23.98 -9.20
C ASP A 320 -7.22 -25.07 -10.07
N GLU A 321 -7.02 -25.08 -11.39
CA GLU A 321 -7.61 -26.06 -12.33
C GLU A 321 -6.59 -27.06 -12.94
N ILE A 322 -5.49 -27.33 -12.24
CA ILE A 322 -4.67 -28.53 -12.51
C ILE A 322 -4.75 -29.47 -11.31
N ASP A 323 -5.88 -30.16 -11.22
CA ASP A 323 -5.96 -31.56 -10.76
C ASP A 323 -7.09 -32.30 -11.51
#